data_AF-A0A1G2CQU6-F1
#
_entry.id   AF-A0A1G2CQU6-F1
#
_cell.length_a   1.000
_cell.length_b   1.000
_cell.length_c   1.000
_cell.angle_alpha   90.00
_cell.angle_beta   90.00
_cell.angle_gamma   90.00
#
_symmetry.space_group_name_H-M   'P 1'
#
loop_
_entity.id
_entity.type
_entity.pdbx_description
1 polymer ?
#
loop_
_entity_poly.entity_id
_entity_poly.type
_entity_poly.pdbx_seq_one_letter_code
_entity_poly.pdbx_strand_id
1 'polypeptide(L)'
;MFFKKNNFIAFFIFSFIFLSLFFPVFSLAAGLSGPLVICADINNCNFCDLLQTAKNILDFSIQLAFILVVAYTVWGGLQIMVSGAFESLYSKGKKLITNAAIGLVIILVSWVFVDQLIRVMVGGSIFQGNFSGWVWNEIPCDLNKVDLPAISNSGSGTVTPGGGGFSGGQELCNNPAKLAEKYGVPYPVKNSFDIDAIIGCVNGSLNKMIDQNQIYTSDRDHPLCNYTRGEKICGDCSHKVYSCHYGGMAGHMGVLAVDFNAAVGISESKLNDEINKIARAGDCGISISNVIFEDDHTHISAPSCNSKY
;
A
#
# COMPACT_ATOMS: atom_id res chain seq x y z
N MET A 1 42.97 -0.33 41.72
CA MET A 1 42.58 0.50 40.57
C MET A 1 41.43 1.39 41.00
N PHE A 2 41.72 2.64 41.38
CA PHE A 2 40.70 3.59 41.85
C PHE A 2 39.97 4.18 40.64
N PHE A 3 38.76 3.69 40.33
CA PHE A 3 37.87 4.40 39.42
C PHE A 3 37.46 5.72 40.10
N LYS A 4 37.82 6.85 39.48
CA LYS A 4 37.43 8.19 39.94
C LYS A 4 35.90 8.24 40.03
N LYS A 5 35.35 8.64 41.19
CA LYS A 5 33.90 8.61 41.51
C LYS A 5 32.99 9.18 40.40
N ASN A 6 33.48 10.19 39.67
CA ASN A 6 32.76 10.83 38.56
C ASN A 6 32.65 9.93 37.30
N ASN A 7 33.61 9.03 37.06
CA ASN A 7 33.59 8.10 35.94
C ASN A 7 32.64 6.93 36.19
N PHE A 8 32.43 6.55 37.45
CA PHE A 8 31.47 5.52 37.84
C PHE A 8 30.03 6.00 37.63
N ILE A 9 29.73 7.24 38.00
CA ILE A 9 28.42 7.86 37.78
C ILE A 9 28.15 8.05 36.28
N ALA A 10 29.14 8.52 35.51
CA ALA A 10 29.02 8.64 34.06
C ALA A 10 28.77 7.28 33.37
N PHE A 11 29.38 6.20 33.85
CA PHE A 11 29.14 4.84 33.36
C PHE A 11 27.71 4.37 33.62
N PHE A 12 27.18 4.58 34.84
CA PHE A 12 25.79 4.23 35.16
C PHE A 12 24.79 5.07 34.38
N ILE A 13 25.06 6.37 34.18
CA ILE A 13 24.20 7.23 33.37
C ILE A 13 24.24 6.80 31.90
N PHE A 14 25.42 6.50 31.34
CA PHE A 14 25.55 6.05 29.96
C PHE A 14 24.92 4.65 29.75
N SER A 15 25.09 3.75 30.72
CA SER A 15 24.45 2.43 30.71
C SER A 15 22.94 2.51 30.88
N PHE A 16 22.42 3.43 31.70
CA PHE A 16 20.98 3.66 31.89
C PHE A 16 20.36 4.33 30.66
N ILE A 17 21.05 5.31 30.06
CA ILE A 17 20.65 5.92 28.78
C ILE A 17 20.63 4.87 27.67
N PHE A 18 21.69 4.06 27.56
CA PHE A 18 21.74 2.95 26.61
C PHE A 18 20.61 1.95 26.88
N LEU A 19 20.38 1.52 28.12
CA LEU A 19 19.30 0.60 28.44
C LEU A 19 17.91 1.20 28.15
N SER A 20 17.71 2.50 28.39
CA SER A 20 16.44 3.20 28.14
C SER A 20 16.17 3.45 26.65
N LEU A 21 17.22 3.68 25.85
CA LEU A 21 17.13 3.81 24.38
C LEU A 21 16.92 2.46 23.69
N PHE A 22 17.41 1.37 24.29
CA PHE A 22 17.28 0.01 23.75
C PHE A 22 16.09 -0.77 24.33
N PHE A 23 15.44 -0.27 25.39
CA PHE A 23 14.22 -0.86 25.97
C PHE A 23 13.07 -1.07 24.96
N PRO A 24 12.75 -0.11 24.05
CA PRO A 24 11.72 -0.34 23.05
C PRO A 24 12.09 -1.41 22.02
N VAL A 25 13.39 -1.68 21.82
CA VAL A 25 13.87 -2.73 20.89
C VAL A 25 13.58 -4.13 21.43
N PHE A 26 13.64 -4.32 22.75
CA PHE A 26 13.25 -5.59 23.38
C PHE A 26 11.73 -5.81 23.35
N SER A 27 10.92 -4.74 23.36
CA SER A 27 9.46 -4.85 23.21
C SER A 27 9.05 -5.34 21.81
N LEU A 28 9.88 -5.12 20.78
CA LEU A 28 9.66 -5.67 19.44
C LEU A 28 9.99 -7.17 19.32
N ALA A 29 10.66 -7.77 20.31
CA ALA A 29 11.04 -9.19 20.25
C ALA A 29 9.84 -10.15 20.42
N ALA A 30 8.67 -9.64 20.82
CA ALA A 30 7.43 -10.41 20.95
C ALA A 30 6.71 -10.63 19.60
N GLY A 31 7.20 -10.08 18.49
CA GLY A 31 6.52 -10.13 17.18
C GLY A 31 6.74 -11.39 16.33
N LEU A 32 7.49 -12.38 16.82
CA LEU A 32 7.80 -13.64 16.10
C LEU A 32 6.63 -14.66 16.14
N SER A 33 5.38 -14.18 16.23
CA SER A 33 4.20 -15.04 16.44
C SER A 33 3.42 -15.35 15.16
N GLY A 34 4.00 -15.17 13.97
CA GLY A 34 3.36 -15.47 12.69
C GLY A 34 4.24 -16.30 11.75
N PRO A 35 3.65 -17.07 10.82
CA PRO A 35 4.42 -17.75 9.79
C PRO A 35 5.16 -16.73 8.89
N LEU A 36 6.44 -17.00 8.62
CA LEU A 36 7.26 -16.15 7.74
C LEU A 36 6.67 -16.02 6.34
N VAL A 37 6.02 -17.09 5.87
CA VAL A 37 5.31 -17.17 4.60
C VAL A 37 3.82 -17.28 4.91
N ILE A 38 3.03 -16.31 4.44
CA ILE A 38 1.59 -16.25 4.73
C ILE A 38 0.78 -17.09 3.74
N CYS A 39 1.33 -17.35 2.55
CA CYS A 39 0.69 -18.14 1.53
C CYS A 39 1.62 -19.23 1.00
N ALA A 40 1.26 -20.49 1.23
CA ALA A 40 1.99 -21.67 0.72
C ALA A 40 1.32 -22.28 -0.53
N ASP A 41 0.06 -21.92 -0.80
CA ASP A 41 -0.74 -22.47 -1.90
C ASP A 41 -0.78 -21.49 -3.08
N ILE A 42 -0.13 -21.87 -4.19
CA ILE A 42 0.02 -21.06 -5.42
C ILE A 42 -1.32 -20.57 -6.01
N ASN A 43 -2.43 -21.26 -5.70
CA ASN A 43 -3.75 -20.97 -6.28
C ASN A 43 -4.54 -19.87 -5.55
N ASN A 44 -4.08 -19.38 -4.38
CA ASN A 44 -4.81 -18.41 -3.55
C ASN A 44 -3.93 -17.26 -3.01
N CYS A 45 -2.72 -17.06 -3.54
CA CYS A 45 -1.87 -15.95 -3.09
C CYS A 45 -2.21 -14.67 -3.85
N ASN A 46 -2.54 -13.60 -3.13
CA ASN A 46 -2.66 -12.27 -3.71
C ASN A 46 -1.32 -11.52 -3.61
N PHE A 47 -1.15 -10.46 -4.41
CA PHE A 47 0.01 -9.57 -4.33
C PHE A 47 0.19 -8.98 -2.91
N CYS A 48 -0.90 -8.76 -2.19
CA CYS A 48 -0.88 -8.33 -0.79
C CYS A 48 -0.19 -9.34 0.13
N ASP A 49 -0.40 -10.65 -0.09
CA ASP A 49 0.22 -11.71 0.69
C ASP A 49 1.72 -11.83 0.40
N LEU A 50 2.11 -11.55 -0.86
CA LEU A 50 3.51 -11.45 -1.26
C LEU A 50 4.22 -10.28 -0.57
N LEU A 51 3.60 -9.11 -0.58
CA LEU A 51 4.12 -7.92 0.10
C LEU A 51 4.20 -8.12 1.62
N GLN A 52 3.19 -8.72 2.22
CA GLN A 52 3.19 -9.02 3.66
C GLN A 52 4.26 -10.07 4.01
N THR A 53 4.49 -11.08 3.15
CA THR A 53 5.58 -12.04 3.31
C THR A 53 6.95 -11.35 3.24
N ALA A 54 7.15 -10.44 2.27
CA ALA A 54 8.37 -9.65 2.18
C ALA A 54 8.59 -8.79 3.43
N LYS A 55 7.53 -8.17 3.97
CA LYS A 55 7.59 -7.45 5.24
C LYS A 55 8.00 -8.35 6.41
N ASN A 56 7.39 -9.52 6.55
CA ASN A 56 7.73 -10.46 7.62
C ASN A 56 9.21 -10.88 7.55
N ILE A 57 9.76 -11.07 6.35
CA ILE A 57 11.18 -11.38 6.15
C ILE A 57 12.07 -10.19 6.54
N LEU A 58 11.69 -8.97 6.18
CA LEU A 58 12.43 -7.76 6.55
C LEU A 58 12.41 -7.51 8.06
N ASP A 59 11.24 -7.63 8.70
CA ASP A 59 11.09 -7.49 10.15
C ASP A 59 11.93 -8.53 10.90
N PHE A 60 11.89 -9.80 10.44
CA PHE A 60 12.73 -10.86 10.98
C PHE A 60 14.22 -10.55 10.84
N SER A 61 14.63 -10.05 9.67
CA SER A 61 16.03 -9.73 9.39
C SER A 61 16.53 -8.57 10.26
N ILE A 62 15.71 -7.54 10.47
CA ILE A 62 16.03 -6.41 11.34
C ILE A 62 16.11 -6.84 12.80
N GLN A 63 15.15 -7.65 13.26
CA GLN A 63 15.17 -8.19 14.62
C GLN A 63 16.43 -9.03 14.86
N LEU A 64 16.80 -9.90 13.92
CA LEU A 64 18.03 -10.69 13.98
C LEU A 64 19.27 -9.79 14.03
N ALA A 65 19.31 -8.73 13.22
CA ALA A 65 20.42 -7.79 13.22
C ALA A 65 20.61 -7.09 14.59
N PHE A 66 19.51 -6.67 15.24
CA PHE A 66 19.59 -6.08 16.59
C PHE A 66 20.12 -7.07 17.63
N ILE A 67 19.68 -8.34 17.60
CA ILE A 67 20.20 -9.39 18.49
C ILE A 67 21.71 -9.54 18.31
N LEU A 68 22.18 -9.57 17.05
CA LEU A 68 23.61 -9.66 16.74
C LEU A 68 24.39 -8.42 17.23
N VAL A 69 23.87 -7.21 17.06
CA VAL A 69 24.49 -5.99 17.57
C VAL A 69 24.68 -6.05 19.08
N VAL A 70 23.67 -6.51 19.83
CA VAL A 70 23.78 -6.66 21.29
C VAL A 70 24.81 -7.74 21.64
N ALA A 71 24.76 -8.91 20.98
CA ALA A 71 25.70 -10.00 21.25
C ALA A 71 27.16 -9.59 21.00
N TYR A 72 27.44 -8.92 19.88
CA TYR A 72 28.78 -8.42 19.58
C TYR A 72 29.21 -7.29 20.51
N THR A 73 28.29 -6.42 20.95
CA THR A 73 28.61 -5.38 21.93
C THR A 73 28.99 -5.97 23.28
N VAL A 74 28.25 -6.97 23.76
CA VAL A 74 28.56 -7.68 25.02
C VAL A 74 29.89 -8.43 24.89
N TRP A 75 30.11 -9.15 23.79
CA TRP A 75 31.36 -9.88 23.57
C TRP A 75 32.57 -8.95 23.50
N GLY A 76 32.43 -7.81 22.81
CA GLY A 76 33.47 -6.79 22.73
C GLY A 76 33.75 -6.14 24.09
N GLY A 77 32.71 -5.88 24.88
CA GLY A 77 32.82 -5.37 26.24
C GLY A 77 33.54 -6.34 27.17
N LEU A 78 33.20 -7.64 27.11
CA LEU A 78 33.89 -8.68 27.86
C LEU A 78 35.38 -8.73 27.50
N GLN A 79 35.73 -8.68 26.21
CA GLN A 79 37.13 -8.66 25.77
C GLN A 79 37.92 -7.47 26.31
N ILE A 80 37.30 -6.30 26.39
CA ILE A 80 37.92 -5.11 26.99
C ILE A 80 38.11 -5.28 28.51
N MET A 81 37.14 -5.88 29.21
CA MET A 81 37.25 -6.07 30.67
C MET A 81 38.34 -7.08 31.05
N VAL A 82 38.53 -8.13 30.25
CA VAL A 82 39.56 -9.17 30.50
C VAL A 82 40.92 -8.83 29.89
N SER A 83 41.06 -7.72 29.16
CA SER A 83 42.30 -7.42 28.43
C SER A 83 43.50 -7.18 29.35
N GLY A 84 43.29 -6.68 30.57
CA GLY A 84 44.38 -6.36 31.48
C GLY A 84 45.45 -5.48 30.80
N ALA A 85 46.69 -5.96 30.74
CA ALA A 85 47.80 -5.32 30.02
C ALA A 85 47.99 -5.78 28.55
N PHE A 86 47.18 -6.73 28.06
CA PHE A 86 47.26 -7.21 26.69
C PHE A 86 46.51 -6.28 25.73
N GLU A 87 47.26 -5.38 25.10
CA GLU A 87 46.75 -4.40 24.14
C GLU A 87 46.01 -5.04 22.94
N SER A 88 46.39 -6.27 22.57
CA SER A 88 45.77 -7.02 21.47
C SER A 88 44.30 -7.35 21.73
N LEU A 89 43.93 -7.69 22.97
CA LEU A 89 42.54 -7.99 23.35
C LEU A 89 41.71 -6.71 23.47
N TYR A 90 42.31 -5.63 23.98
CA TYR A 90 41.68 -4.32 24.06
C TYR A 90 41.32 -3.79 22.66
N SER A 91 42.27 -3.86 21.71
CA SER A 91 42.06 -3.42 20.34
C SER A 91 40.99 -4.24 19.62
N LYS A 92 40.96 -5.56 19.83
CA LYS A 92 39.92 -6.45 19.27
C LYS A 92 38.53 -6.12 19.81
N GLY A 93 38.38 -5.97 21.12
CA GLY A 93 37.09 -5.63 21.74
C GLY A 93 36.58 -4.26 21.27
N LYS A 94 37.46 -3.25 21.20
CA LYS A 94 37.11 -1.93 20.67
C LYS A 94 36.65 -2.00 19.21
N LYS A 95 37.38 -2.73 18.36
CA LYS A 95 37.01 -2.90 16.95
C LYS A 95 35.65 -3.58 16.79
N LEU A 96 35.36 -4.57 17.62
CA LEU A 96 34.09 -5.29 17.59
C LEU A 96 32.91 -4.37 17.94
N ILE A 97 33.05 -3.56 19.00
CA ILE A 97 32.03 -2.58 19.40
C ILE A 97 31.86 -1.50 18.33
N THR A 98 32.94 -0.95 17.78
CA THR A 98 32.87 0.07 16.71
C THR A 98 32.17 -0.48 15.48
N ASN A 99 32.47 -1.71 15.07
CA ASN A 99 31.82 -2.34 13.91
C ASN A 99 30.32 -2.57 14.17
N ALA A 100 29.95 -3.02 15.37
CA ALA A 100 28.55 -3.17 15.76
C ALA A 100 27.80 -1.82 15.73
N ALA A 101 28.44 -0.75 16.21
CA ALA A 101 27.89 0.60 16.19
C ALA A 101 27.71 1.13 14.75
N ILE A 102 28.67 0.91 13.86
CA ILE A 102 28.56 1.28 12.44
C ILE A 102 27.40 0.51 11.78
N GLY A 103 27.29 -0.79 12.03
CA GLY A 103 26.19 -1.61 11.52
C GLY A 103 24.82 -1.09 11.96
N LEU A 104 24.68 -0.71 13.24
CA LEU A 104 23.47 -0.11 13.76
C LEU A 104 23.12 1.22 13.06
N VAL A 105 24.10 2.10 12.85
CA VAL A 105 23.89 3.36 12.12
C VAL A 105 23.42 3.10 10.69
N ILE A 106 24.01 2.13 10.00
CA ILE A 106 23.61 1.77 8.63
C ILE A 106 22.14 1.32 8.61
N ILE A 107 21.72 0.43 9.52
CA ILE A 107 20.34 -0.05 9.58
C ILE A 107 19.35 1.12 9.76
N LEU A 108 19.66 2.04 10.68
CA LEU A 108 18.82 3.21 10.95
C LEU A 108 18.76 4.17 9.75
N VAL A 109 19.90 4.43 9.09
CA VAL A 109 19.95 5.31 7.92
C VAL A 109 19.24 4.67 6.73
N SER A 110 19.44 3.37 6.49
CA SER A 110 18.75 2.63 5.42
C SER A 110 17.24 2.68 5.59
N TRP A 111 16.74 2.52 6.82
CA TRP A 111 15.32 2.62 7.11
C TRP A 111 14.73 3.98 6.69
N VAL A 112 15.38 5.07 7.10
CA VAL A 112 14.96 6.43 6.77
C VAL A 112 15.09 6.70 5.28
N PHE A 113 16.18 6.22 4.66
CA PHE A 113 16.44 6.44 3.23
C PHE A 113 15.39 5.78 2.34
N VAL A 114 15.02 4.53 2.63
CA VAL A 114 13.93 3.83 1.92
C VAL A 114 12.62 4.59 2.06
N ASP A 115 12.32 5.08 3.26
CA ASP A 115 11.14 5.91 3.51
C ASP A 115 11.13 7.17 2.63
N GLN A 116 12.25 7.88 2.54
CA GLN A 116 12.36 9.08 1.71
C GLN A 116 12.21 8.75 0.22
N LEU A 117 12.82 7.67 -0.23
CA LEU A 117 12.77 7.25 -1.63
C LEU A 117 11.33 6.94 -2.06
N ILE A 118 10.58 6.18 -1.26
CA ILE A 118 9.19 5.83 -1.55
C ILE A 118 8.31 7.09 -1.58
N ARG A 119 8.49 8.00 -0.63
CA ARG A 119 7.74 9.27 -0.59
C ARG A 119 7.94 10.10 -1.85
N VAL A 120 9.17 10.19 -2.37
CA VAL A 120 9.45 10.91 -3.62
C VAL A 120 8.78 10.24 -4.83
N MET A 121 8.81 8.90 -4.90
CA MET A 121 8.20 8.18 -6.03
C MET A 121 6.67 8.28 -6.05
N VAL A 122 6.03 8.36 -4.89
CA VAL A 122 4.56 8.50 -4.76
C VAL A 122 4.10 9.97 -4.93
N GLY A 123 5.02 10.90 -5.19
CA GLY A 123 4.71 12.32 -5.42
C GLY A 123 4.60 13.16 -4.15
N GLY A 124 5.06 12.64 -3.00
CA GLY A 124 5.17 13.36 -1.73
C GLY A 124 6.41 14.26 -1.66
N SER A 125 6.34 15.31 -0.86
CA SER A 125 7.41 16.28 -0.64
C SER A 125 8.39 15.79 0.46
N ILE A 126 9.70 15.85 0.15
CA ILE A 126 10.82 15.39 1.02
C ILE A 126 10.99 16.16 2.34
N PHE A 127 10.29 17.28 2.51
CA PHE A 127 10.48 18.20 3.64
C PHE A 127 9.18 18.62 4.36
N GLN A 128 8.03 18.04 3.98
CA GLN A 128 6.74 18.39 4.63
C GLN A 128 6.54 17.47 5.84
N GLY A 129 7.08 17.93 6.97
CA GLY A 129 7.29 17.20 8.22
C GLY A 129 6.06 16.72 8.96
N ASN A 130 5.35 15.72 8.43
CA ASN A 130 4.63 14.76 9.26
C ASN A 130 5.41 13.44 9.30
N PHE A 131 6.29 13.30 10.30
CA PHE A 131 6.91 12.02 10.69
C PHE A 131 5.88 10.95 11.08
N SER A 132 4.61 11.32 11.21
CA SER A 132 3.49 10.50 11.68
C SER A 132 2.56 9.99 10.58
N GLY A 133 2.87 10.21 9.30
CA GLY A 133 1.92 9.94 8.21
C GLY A 133 1.97 8.53 7.62
N TRP A 134 3.16 8.05 7.26
CA TRP A 134 3.36 6.80 6.50
C TRP A 134 4.78 6.30 6.73
N VAL A 135 4.98 5.23 7.47
CA VAL A 135 6.26 4.51 7.49
C VAL A 135 6.10 3.38 6.50
N TRP A 136 7.02 3.21 5.54
CA TRP A 136 6.96 2.11 4.55
C TRP A 136 6.79 0.71 5.18
N ASN A 137 7.08 0.60 6.47
CA ASN A 137 6.91 -0.59 7.27
C ASN A 137 5.45 -0.96 7.58
N GLU A 138 4.49 -0.08 7.30
CA GLU A 138 3.07 -0.38 7.35
C GLU A 138 2.60 -0.60 5.91
N ILE A 139 2.41 -1.86 5.53
CA ILE A 139 1.84 -2.20 4.24
C ILE A 139 0.31 -2.22 4.44
N PRO A 140 -0.45 -1.29 3.84
CA PRO A 140 -1.91 -1.25 3.93
C PRO A 140 -2.51 -2.35 3.05
N CYS A 141 -2.28 -3.62 3.42
CA CYS A 141 -2.93 -4.77 2.79
C CYS A 141 -4.33 -5.02 3.36
N ASP A 142 -4.69 -4.33 4.46
CA ASP A 142 -6.04 -4.28 5.00
C ASP A 142 -6.73 -3.03 4.45
N LEU A 143 -7.63 -3.22 3.48
CA LEU A 143 -8.45 -2.14 2.91
C LEU A 143 -9.32 -1.42 3.96
N ASN A 144 -9.33 -1.88 5.23
CA ASN A 144 -10.01 -1.25 6.35
C ASN A 144 -9.11 -0.44 7.29
N LYS A 145 -7.78 -0.38 7.08
CA LYS A 145 -6.83 0.32 7.96
C LYS A 145 -6.08 1.47 7.31
N VAL A 146 -6.54 1.96 6.17
CA VAL A 146 -6.09 3.27 5.70
C VAL A 146 -6.83 4.32 6.53
N ASP A 147 -6.25 4.68 7.68
CA ASP A 147 -6.59 5.92 8.36
C ASP A 147 -6.12 7.07 7.46
N LEU A 148 -6.95 7.41 6.48
CA LEU A 148 -6.86 8.69 5.79
C LEU A 148 -6.90 9.77 6.87
N PRO A 149 -6.04 10.81 6.79
CA PRO A 149 -6.02 11.86 7.80
C PRO A 149 -7.44 12.41 7.97
N ALA A 150 -8.00 12.26 9.17
CA ALA A 150 -9.20 12.97 9.55
C ALA A 150 -8.89 14.45 9.37
N ILE A 151 -9.52 15.09 8.38
CA ILE A 151 -9.51 16.53 8.24
C ILE A 151 -10.30 17.07 9.45
N SER A 152 -9.57 17.35 10.53
CA SER A 152 -10.02 18.20 11.61
C SER A 152 -10.19 19.61 11.03
N ASN A 153 -11.39 19.90 10.52
CA ASN A 153 -11.83 21.28 10.41
C ASN A 153 -12.54 21.66 11.71
N SER A 154 -11.75 22.23 12.61
CA SER A 154 -12.24 23.21 13.57
C SER A 154 -12.84 24.38 12.79
N GLY A 155 -14.16 24.47 12.79
CA GLY A 155 -14.94 25.54 12.18
C GLY A 155 -16.26 25.65 12.90
N SER A 156 -16.21 26.26 14.09
CA SER A 156 -17.38 26.70 14.84
C SER A 156 -18.18 27.67 13.96
N GLY A 157 -19.36 27.24 13.53
CA GLY A 157 -20.35 28.02 12.79
C GLY A 157 -21.73 27.56 13.23
N THR A 158 -22.43 28.44 13.92
CA THR A 158 -23.74 28.28 14.57
C THR A 158 -24.76 27.47 13.77
N VAL A 159 -25.32 26.47 14.44
CA VAL A 159 -26.45 25.63 13.98
C VAL A 159 -27.73 26.47 13.98
N THR A 160 -28.37 26.59 12.81
CA THR A 160 -29.80 26.90 12.70
C THR A 160 -30.55 25.66 12.21
N PRO A 161 -31.71 25.30 12.79
CA PRO A 161 -32.42 24.10 12.41
C PRO A 161 -33.37 24.37 11.23
N GLY A 162 -33.10 23.74 10.08
CA GLY A 162 -34.03 23.71 8.95
C GLY A 162 -33.49 23.00 7.70
N GLY A 163 -33.85 21.72 7.51
CA GLY A 163 -34.04 21.08 6.20
C GLY A 163 -32.83 20.78 5.29
N GLY A 164 -32.30 19.56 5.39
CA GLY A 164 -31.79 18.70 4.30
C GLY A 164 -30.90 19.25 3.17
N GLY A 165 -29.61 18.86 3.17
CA GLY A 165 -28.74 18.90 1.98
C GLY A 165 -27.25 18.84 2.33
N PHE A 166 -26.54 17.78 1.93
CA PHE A 166 -25.09 17.63 2.06
C PHE A 166 -24.37 18.59 1.09
N SER A 167 -24.15 19.84 1.51
CA SER A 167 -23.71 20.95 0.65
C SER A 167 -22.19 21.06 0.42
N GLY A 168 -21.41 19.99 0.54
CA GLY A 168 -19.96 20.07 0.30
C GLY A 168 -19.53 19.61 -1.11
N GLY A 169 -20.34 18.83 -1.82
CA GLY A 169 -19.95 18.19 -3.09
C GLY A 169 -20.43 18.91 -4.34
N GLN A 170 -21.63 19.50 -4.27
CA GLN A 170 -22.26 20.14 -5.42
C GLN A 170 -21.48 21.36 -5.94
N GLU A 171 -20.84 22.11 -5.04
CA GLU A 171 -20.01 23.27 -5.41
C GLU A 171 -18.79 22.88 -6.27
N LEU A 172 -18.35 21.63 -6.20
CA LEU A 172 -17.18 21.11 -6.92
C LEU A 172 -17.52 20.49 -8.28
N CYS A 173 -18.81 20.41 -8.66
CA CYS A 173 -19.22 19.79 -9.93
C CYS A 173 -18.69 20.53 -11.17
N ASN A 174 -18.35 21.82 -11.03
CA ASN A 174 -17.72 22.63 -12.08
C ASN A 174 -16.18 22.50 -12.10
N ASN A 175 -15.58 21.77 -11.15
CA ASN A 175 -14.14 21.56 -11.06
C ASN A 175 -13.81 20.07 -10.82
N PRO A 176 -13.74 19.26 -11.90
CA PRO A 176 -13.55 17.82 -11.81
C PRO A 176 -12.25 17.40 -11.11
N ALA A 177 -11.18 18.18 -11.21
CA ALA A 177 -9.90 17.88 -10.54
C ALA A 177 -10.02 17.98 -9.02
N LYS A 178 -10.66 19.04 -8.52
CA LYS A 178 -10.93 19.19 -7.08
C LYS A 178 -11.99 18.21 -6.57
N LEU A 179 -12.96 17.87 -7.42
CA LEU A 179 -13.94 16.83 -7.13
C LEU A 179 -13.24 15.48 -6.94
N ALA A 180 -12.35 15.12 -7.85
CA ALA A 180 -11.56 13.90 -7.77
C ALA A 180 -10.65 13.86 -6.53
N GLU A 181 -9.98 14.97 -6.22
CA GLU A 181 -9.18 15.13 -5.00
C GLU A 181 -10.01 14.91 -3.74
N LYS A 182 -11.20 15.52 -3.66
CA LYS A 182 -12.11 15.36 -2.53
C LYS A 182 -12.53 13.91 -2.30
N TYR A 183 -12.78 13.17 -3.38
CA TYR A 183 -13.25 11.78 -3.30
C TYR A 183 -12.11 10.76 -3.38
N GLY A 184 -10.85 11.20 -3.41
CA GLY A 184 -9.68 10.33 -3.38
C GLY A 184 -9.54 9.44 -4.62
N VAL A 185 -9.98 9.93 -5.79
CA VAL A 185 -9.98 9.18 -7.05
C VAL A 185 -9.01 9.81 -8.07
N PRO A 186 -8.44 9.04 -9.00
CA PRO A 186 -7.49 9.57 -9.98
C PRO A 186 -8.10 10.63 -10.91
N TYR A 187 -7.30 11.65 -11.23
CA TYR A 187 -7.58 12.65 -12.25
C TYR A 187 -6.39 12.83 -13.20
N PRO A 188 -6.59 12.78 -14.53
CA PRO A 188 -7.80 12.36 -15.25
C PRO A 188 -8.23 10.92 -14.93
N VAL A 189 -9.44 10.52 -15.36
CA VAL A 189 -9.90 9.14 -15.20
C VAL A 189 -8.89 8.20 -15.86
N LYS A 190 -8.50 7.15 -15.14
CA LYS A 190 -7.57 6.13 -15.63
C LYS A 190 -8.05 4.74 -15.20
N ASN A 191 -7.66 3.75 -15.98
CA ASN A 191 -7.85 2.35 -15.61
C ASN A 191 -6.93 1.97 -14.45
N SER A 192 -7.34 0.96 -13.70
CA SER A 192 -6.40 0.23 -12.85
C SER A 192 -5.44 -0.59 -13.69
N PHE A 193 -4.32 -0.97 -13.09
CA PHE A 193 -3.34 -1.87 -13.71
C PHE A 193 -3.98 -3.18 -14.16
N ASP A 194 -4.88 -3.74 -13.34
CA ASP A 194 -5.58 -4.99 -13.64
C ASP A 194 -6.45 -4.85 -14.90
N ILE A 195 -7.19 -3.74 -15.02
CA ILE A 195 -8.06 -3.50 -16.18
C ILE A 195 -7.25 -3.29 -17.45
N ASP A 196 -6.14 -2.56 -17.40
CA ASP A 196 -5.26 -2.41 -18.57
C ASP A 196 -4.68 -3.77 -19.01
N ALA A 197 -4.31 -4.63 -18.07
CA ALA A 197 -3.83 -5.98 -18.37
C ALA A 197 -4.92 -6.87 -18.97
N ILE A 198 -6.14 -6.83 -18.42
CA ILE A 198 -7.30 -7.58 -18.94
C ILE A 198 -7.64 -7.12 -20.36
N ILE A 199 -7.73 -5.82 -20.60
CA ILE A 199 -7.98 -5.26 -21.94
C ILE A 199 -6.90 -5.69 -22.92
N GLY A 200 -5.64 -5.56 -22.53
CA GLY A 200 -4.50 -5.97 -23.36
C GLY A 200 -4.58 -7.44 -23.76
N CYS A 201 -4.89 -8.34 -22.82
CA CYS A 201 -5.01 -9.76 -23.11
C CYS A 201 -6.24 -10.11 -23.95
N VAL A 202 -7.44 -9.70 -23.52
CA VAL A 202 -8.69 -10.04 -24.18
C VAL A 202 -8.71 -9.48 -25.59
N ASN A 203 -8.26 -8.23 -25.77
CA ASN A 203 -8.16 -7.64 -27.09
C ASN A 203 -7.05 -8.28 -27.93
N GLY A 204 -5.90 -8.64 -27.33
CA GLY A 204 -4.83 -9.35 -28.03
C GLY A 204 -5.28 -10.70 -28.61
N SER A 205 -6.15 -11.42 -27.88
CA SER A 205 -6.63 -12.74 -28.26
C SER A 205 -7.87 -12.71 -29.15
N LEU A 206 -8.78 -11.76 -28.94
CA LEU A 206 -10.10 -11.71 -29.57
C LEU A 206 -10.37 -10.43 -30.39
N ASN A 207 -9.34 -9.68 -30.81
CA ASN A 207 -9.51 -8.41 -31.53
C ASN A 207 -10.54 -8.43 -32.68
N LYS A 208 -10.61 -9.52 -33.45
CA LYS A 208 -11.54 -9.67 -34.58
C LYS A 208 -12.99 -9.92 -34.16
N MET A 209 -13.21 -10.31 -32.91
CA MET A 209 -14.52 -10.58 -32.35
C MET A 209 -15.06 -9.40 -31.51
N ILE A 210 -14.21 -8.42 -31.19
CA ILE A 210 -14.54 -7.26 -30.36
C ILE A 210 -14.67 -6.02 -31.24
N ASP A 211 -15.73 -5.23 -31.07
CA ASP A 211 -15.80 -3.91 -31.66
C ASP A 211 -14.82 -2.97 -30.94
N GLN A 212 -13.76 -2.59 -31.64
CA GLN A 212 -12.68 -1.76 -31.10
C GLN A 212 -13.14 -0.34 -30.71
N ASN A 213 -14.32 0.10 -31.17
CA ASN A 213 -14.91 1.37 -30.79
C ASN A 213 -15.83 1.27 -29.57
N GLN A 214 -16.16 0.05 -29.15
CA GLN A 214 -17.09 -0.25 -28.05
C GLN A 214 -16.39 -1.05 -26.95
N ILE A 215 -15.28 -0.49 -26.47
CA ILE A 215 -14.61 -0.90 -25.24
C ILE A 215 -14.81 0.23 -24.24
N TYR A 216 -15.65 0.00 -23.23
CA TYR A 216 -16.04 1.00 -22.25
C TYR A 216 -15.49 0.66 -20.87
N THR A 217 -14.67 1.55 -20.31
CA THR A 217 -14.11 1.37 -18.95
C THR A 217 -14.74 2.35 -17.98
N SER A 218 -14.97 3.59 -18.41
CA SER A 218 -15.57 4.65 -17.60
C SER A 218 -16.83 5.19 -18.25
N ASP A 219 -17.65 5.86 -17.44
CA ASP A 219 -18.89 6.47 -17.88
C ASP A 219 -18.60 7.74 -18.69
N ARG A 220 -18.94 7.68 -19.98
CA ARG A 220 -18.70 8.77 -20.94
C ARG A 220 -19.87 9.75 -20.98
N ASP A 221 -21.07 9.29 -20.67
CA ASP A 221 -22.30 10.09 -20.72
C ASP A 221 -22.43 10.96 -19.47
N HIS A 222 -22.00 10.42 -18.32
CA HIS A 222 -21.98 11.12 -17.04
C HIS A 222 -20.56 11.16 -16.45
N PRO A 223 -19.64 11.95 -17.04
CA PRO A 223 -18.21 11.89 -16.72
C PRO A 223 -17.88 12.28 -15.26
N LEU A 224 -18.73 13.10 -14.63
CA LEU A 224 -18.56 13.48 -13.22
C LEU A 224 -18.82 12.31 -12.27
N CYS A 225 -19.60 11.31 -12.68
CA CYS A 225 -19.88 10.12 -11.88
C CYS A 225 -18.64 9.25 -11.66
N ASN A 226 -17.67 9.31 -12.58
CA ASN A 226 -16.36 8.69 -12.38
C ASN A 226 -15.61 9.28 -11.17
N TYR A 227 -15.89 10.54 -10.82
CA TYR A 227 -15.24 11.22 -9.70
C TYR A 227 -16.06 11.12 -8.41
N THR A 228 -17.39 11.08 -8.50
CA THR A 228 -18.28 10.95 -7.34
C THR A 228 -18.52 9.49 -6.95
N ARG A 229 -17.98 8.53 -7.71
CA ARG A 229 -18.22 7.09 -7.56
C ARG A 229 -19.70 6.72 -7.71
N GLY A 230 -20.38 7.35 -8.66
CA GLY A 230 -21.80 7.13 -8.94
C GLY A 230 -22.76 7.82 -7.97
N GLU A 231 -22.26 8.54 -6.95
CA GLU A 231 -23.11 9.34 -6.07
C GLU A 231 -23.78 10.47 -6.87
N LYS A 232 -25.10 10.65 -6.67
CA LYS A 232 -25.96 11.60 -7.39
C LYS A 232 -25.77 13.05 -6.94
N ILE A 233 -24.52 13.48 -6.87
CA ILE A 233 -24.11 14.80 -6.39
C ILE A 233 -24.09 15.80 -7.55
N CYS A 234 -23.61 15.37 -8.71
CA CYS A 234 -23.44 16.23 -9.89
C CYS A 234 -24.41 15.89 -11.03
N GLY A 235 -25.42 15.07 -10.77
CA GLY A 235 -26.37 14.59 -11.76
C GLY A 235 -26.74 13.12 -11.54
N ASP A 236 -27.52 12.58 -12.46
CA ASP A 236 -27.71 11.14 -12.56
C ASP A 236 -26.47 10.46 -13.15
N CYS A 237 -26.36 9.15 -12.93
CA CYS A 237 -25.21 8.33 -13.31
C CYS A 237 -25.70 7.10 -14.06
N SER A 238 -24.90 6.61 -15.02
CA SER A 238 -25.26 5.46 -15.86
C SER A 238 -25.25 4.15 -15.07
N HIS A 239 -24.37 4.03 -14.06
CA HIS A 239 -24.25 2.86 -13.20
C HIS A 239 -24.63 3.17 -11.75
N LYS A 240 -24.73 2.12 -10.93
CA LYS A 240 -25.02 2.24 -9.50
C LYS A 240 -23.87 2.94 -8.74
N VAL A 241 -24.22 3.47 -7.57
CA VAL A 241 -23.24 4.00 -6.62
C VAL A 241 -22.22 2.91 -6.30
N TYR A 242 -20.94 3.28 -6.36
CA TYR A 242 -19.78 2.40 -6.21
C TYR A 242 -19.65 1.31 -7.28
N SER A 243 -20.20 1.46 -8.48
CA SER A 243 -19.92 0.50 -9.56
C SER A 243 -18.42 0.39 -9.85
N CYS A 244 -17.98 -0.77 -10.35
CA CYS A 244 -16.61 -1.01 -10.76
C CYS A 244 -16.14 -0.04 -11.87
N HIS A 245 -17.04 0.43 -12.74
CA HIS A 245 -16.74 1.48 -13.73
C HIS A 245 -16.31 2.80 -13.09
N TYR A 246 -16.75 3.05 -11.85
CA TYR A 246 -16.35 4.21 -11.06
C TYR A 246 -15.25 3.91 -10.03
N GLY A 247 -14.62 2.74 -10.10
CA GLY A 247 -13.54 2.33 -9.21
C GLY A 247 -13.98 1.71 -7.89
N GLY A 248 -15.24 1.29 -7.78
CA GLY A 248 -15.75 0.60 -6.60
C GLY A 248 -15.94 1.52 -5.39
N MET A 249 -15.94 0.92 -4.20
CA MET A 249 -16.03 1.65 -2.93
C MET A 249 -14.70 2.34 -2.58
N ALA A 250 -13.56 1.89 -3.13
CA ALA A 250 -12.25 2.47 -2.86
C ALA A 250 -11.94 3.68 -3.76
N GLY A 251 -12.16 3.56 -5.07
CA GLY A 251 -11.97 4.62 -6.07
C GLY A 251 -10.51 4.99 -6.38
N HIS A 252 -9.58 4.83 -5.44
CA HIS A 252 -8.18 5.26 -5.60
C HIS A 252 -7.39 4.52 -6.69
N MET A 253 -7.85 3.33 -7.10
CA MET A 253 -7.19 2.50 -8.11
C MET A 253 -7.57 2.92 -9.54
N GLY A 254 -8.52 3.85 -9.69
CA GLY A 254 -9.13 4.15 -10.97
C GLY A 254 -10.23 3.14 -11.30
N VAL A 255 -10.52 3.01 -12.58
CA VAL A 255 -11.58 2.13 -13.08
C VAL A 255 -11.23 0.65 -12.83
N LEU A 256 -12.22 -0.12 -12.37
CA LEU A 256 -12.10 -1.54 -12.02
C LEU A 256 -13.01 -2.44 -12.87
N ALA A 257 -13.58 -1.94 -13.97
CA ALA A 257 -14.32 -2.75 -14.91
C ALA A 257 -14.13 -2.32 -16.37
N VAL A 258 -14.47 -3.23 -17.27
CA VAL A 258 -14.53 -3.00 -18.70
C VAL A 258 -15.70 -3.78 -19.31
N ASP A 259 -16.39 -3.13 -20.24
CA ASP A 259 -17.42 -3.73 -21.08
C ASP A 259 -16.87 -3.91 -22.49
N PHE A 260 -17.10 -5.10 -23.04
CA PHE A 260 -16.79 -5.45 -24.42
C PHE A 260 -18.06 -5.75 -25.20
N ASN A 261 -18.21 -5.10 -26.35
CA ASN A 261 -19.22 -5.45 -27.34
C ASN A 261 -18.61 -6.27 -28.49
N ALA A 262 -19.44 -7.11 -29.08
CA ALA A 262 -19.11 -7.94 -30.21
C ALA A 262 -18.98 -7.12 -31.50
N ALA A 263 -18.00 -7.47 -32.33
CA ALA A 263 -17.87 -6.93 -33.66
C ALA A 263 -19.07 -7.30 -34.53
N VAL A 264 -19.37 -6.46 -35.53
CA VAL A 264 -20.48 -6.69 -36.48
C VAL A 264 -20.41 -8.10 -37.07
N GLY A 265 -21.50 -8.86 -36.93
CA GLY A 265 -21.61 -10.23 -37.42
C GLY A 265 -21.21 -11.32 -36.42
N ILE A 266 -20.79 -10.93 -35.21
CA ILE A 266 -20.59 -11.82 -34.06
C ILE A 266 -21.73 -11.56 -33.07
N SER A 267 -22.27 -12.62 -32.46
CA SER A 267 -23.25 -12.47 -31.39
C SER A 267 -22.57 -12.17 -30.05
N GLU A 268 -23.19 -11.34 -29.23
CA GLU A 268 -22.68 -10.96 -27.90
C GLU A 268 -22.45 -12.18 -27.00
N SER A 269 -23.39 -13.13 -27.00
CA SER A 269 -23.22 -14.41 -26.29
C SER A 269 -22.02 -15.23 -26.78
N LYS A 270 -21.70 -15.18 -28.08
CA LYS A 270 -20.52 -15.90 -28.61
C LYS A 270 -19.22 -15.22 -28.18
N LEU A 271 -19.19 -13.89 -28.16
CA LEU A 271 -18.04 -13.17 -27.60
C LEU A 271 -17.88 -13.51 -26.11
N ASN A 272 -18.97 -13.51 -25.34
CA ASN A 272 -18.97 -13.87 -23.93
C ASN A 272 -18.40 -15.28 -23.68
N ASP A 273 -18.79 -16.25 -24.50
CA ASP A 273 -18.29 -17.64 -24.41
C ASP A 273 -16.79 -17.72 -24.66
N GLU A 274 -16.26 -17.00 -25.66
CA GLU A 274 -14.81 -16.98 -25.94
C GLU A 274 -14.02 -16.26 -24.84
N ILE A 275 -14.54 -15.16 -24.30
CA ILE A 275 -13.93 -14.48 -23.14
C ILE A 275 -13.89 -15.43 -21.94
N ASN A 276 -14.97 -16.17 -21.68
CA ASN A 276 -15.02 -17.17 -20.62
C ASN A 276 -14.01 -18.31 -20.80
N LYS A 277 -13.68 -18.69 -22.05
CA LYS A 277 -12.64 -19.70 -22.31
C LYS A 277 -11.25 -19.18 -21.95
N ILE A 278 -10.92 -17.96 -22.37
CA ILE A 278 -9.64 -17.31 -22.04
C ILE A 278 -9.50 -17.16 -20.52
N ALA A 279 -10.58 -16.72 -19.86
CA ALA A 279 -10.64 -16.56 -18.42
C ALA A 279 -10.34 -17.88 -17.67
N ARG A 280 -10.92 -19.01 -18.13
CA ARG A 280 -10.73 -20.34 -17.52
C ARG A 280 -9.37 -20.97 -17.84
N ALA A 281 -8.83 -20.71 -19.02
CA ALA A 281 -7.53 -21.21 -19.43
C ALA A 281 -6.38 -20.54 -18.67
N GLY A 282 -6.60 -19.31 -18.17
CA GLY A 282 -5.56 -18.55 -17.48
C GLY A 282 -4.54 -17.94 -18.44
N ASP A 283 -4.85 -17.86 -19.73
CA ASP A 283 -3.94 -17.44 -20.80
C ASP A 283 -3.40 -16.01 -20.61
N CYS A 284 -4.13 -15.18 -19.88
CA CYS A 284 -3.77 -13.78 -19.65
C CYS A 284 -2.71 -13.57 -18.56
N GLY A 285 -2.35 -14.60 -17.78
CA GLY A 285 -1.45 -14.45 -16.63
C GLY A 285 -2.00 -13.56 -15.50
N ILE A 286 -3.23 -13.06 -15.63
CA ILE A 286 -4.02 -12.32 -14.64
C ILE A 286 -5.36 -13.03 -14.47
N SER A 287 -5.88 -13.04 -13.24
CA SER A 287 -7.16 -13.68 -12.94
C SER A 287 -8.32 -12.87 -13.54
N ILE A 288 -9.06 -13.49 -14.45
CA ILE A 288 -10.33 -12.98 -15.00
C ILE A 288 -11.44 -13.83 -14.37
N SER A 289 -11.91 -13.45 -13.19
CA SER A 289 -12.86 -14.28 -12.43
C SER A 289 -14.31 -13.79 -12.50
N ASN A 290 -14.55 -12.51 -12.83
CA ASN A 290 -15.86 -11.88 -12.80
C ASN A 290 -16.33 -11.47 -14.19
N VAL A 291 -16.56 -12.46 -15.07
CA VAL A 291 -17.15 -12.25 -16.39
C VAL A 291 -18.67 -12.37 -16.29
N ILE A 292 -19.39 -11.31 -16.60
CA ILE A 292 -20.85 -11.24 -16.54
C ILE A 292 -21.37 -10.90 -17.94
N PHE A 293 -22.43 -11.58 -18.36
CA PHE A 293 -23.16 -11.23 -19.56
C PHE A 293 -24.34 -10.34 -19.19
N GLU A 294 -24.29 -9.07 -19.57
CA GLU A 294 -25.31 -8.06 -19.27
C GLU A 294 -26.02 -7.71 -20.58
N ASP A 295 -26.95 -8.58 -21.00
CA ASP A 295 -27.86 -8.46 -22.16
C ASP A 295 -27.26 -8.13 -23.56
N ASP A 296 -26.52 -7.04 -23.71
CA ASP A 296 -25.93 -6.54 -24.96
C ASP A 296 -24.40 -6.38 -24.92
N HIS A 297 -23.74 -6.72 -23.82
CA HIS A 297 -22.28 -6.71 -23.71
C HIS A 297 -21.75 -7.75 -22.72
N THR A 298 -20.43 -7.95 -22.76
CA THR A 298 -19.70 -8.72 -21.74
C THR A 298 -18.98 -7.78 -20.79
N HIS A 299 -19.43 -7.76 -19.54
CA HIS A 299 -18.82 -7.04 -18.44
C HIS A 299 -17.73 -7.87 -17.78
N ILE A 300 -16.58 -7.26 -17.50
CA ILE A 300 -15.50 -7.86 -16.72
C ILE A 300 -15.07 -6.89 -15.63
N SER A 301 -15.13 -7.33 -14.37
CA SER A 301 -14.57 -6.57 -13.24
C SER A 301 -13.25 -7.16 -12.74
N ALA A 302 -12.35 -6.28 -12.30
CA ALA A 302 -11.11 -6.67 -11.66
C ALA A 302 -11.39 -7.38 -10.32
N PRO A 303 -10.53 -8.32 -9.88
CA PRO A 303 -10.68 -8.99 -8.58
C PRO A 303 -10.70 -8.01 -7.39
N SER A 304 -10.07 -6.85 -7.58
CA SER A 304 -10.00 -5.76 -6.60
C SER A 304 -11.29 -4.93 -6.51
N CYS A 305 -12.28 -5.17 -7.39
CA CYS A 305 -13.57 -4.51 -7.27
C CYS A 305 -14.37 -5.07 -6.08
N ASN A 306 -14.67 -4.19 -5.12
CA ASN A 306 -15.32 -4.53 -3.85
C ASN A 306 -16.82 -4.22 -3.83
N SER A 307 -17.39 -3.71 -4.92
CA SER A 307 -18.84 -3.71 -5.14
C SER A 307 -19.22 -4.94 -5.96
N LYS A 308 -20.35 -5.56 -5.61
CA LYS A 308 -21.04 -6.42 -6.58
C LYS A 308 -21.83 -5.45 -7.46
N TYR A 309 -21.46 -5.33 -8.73
CA TYR A 309 -22.06 -4.47 -9.78
C TYR A 309 -21.64 -2.99 -9.72
#